data_AF-A0A2S2PZK9-F1
#
_entry.id   AF-A0A2S2PZK9-F1
#
_cell.length_a   1.000
_cell.length_b   1.000
_cell.length_c   1.000
_cell.angle_alpha   90.00
_cell.angle_beta   90.00
_cell.angle_gamma   90.00
#
_symmetry.space_group_name_H-M   'P 1'
#
loop_
_entity.id
_entity.type
_entity.pdbx_description
1 polymer ?
#
loop_
_entity_poly.entity_id
_entity_poly.type
_entity_poly.pdbx_seq_one_letter_code
_entity_poly.pdbx_strand_id
1 'polypeptide(L)'
;MAPTSSSYRTSNGGDKFSVGQIVWCLWMGRYYKARILQKVVRYPNFQRYYMVHYIKFSRSWDSGVAESRLLSCTKENNKSVQKSNLKLWHEIKERRKMEKEKLELTVSLLIV
;
A
#
# COMPACT_ATOMS: atom_id res chain seq x y z
N MET A 1 8.14 -52.66 16.32
CA MET A 1 8.36 -51.82 15.12
C MET A 1 7.58 -50.53 15.31
N ALA A 2 8.27 -49.39 15.41
CA ALA A 2 7.63 -48.08 15.59
C ALA A 2 7.34 -47.45 14.22
N PRO A 3 6.19 -46.77 14.02
CA PRO A 3 5.98 -45.97 12.83
C PRO A 3 6.84 -44.70 12.94
N THR A 4 7.84 -44.57 12.08
CA THR A 4 8.63 -43.35 11.94
C THR A 4 8.05 -42.45 10.86
N SER A 5 8.19 -41.15 11.09
CA SER A 5 7.99 -40.06 10.14
C SER A 5 6.55 -39.57 9.95
N SER A 6 6.06 -38.93 11.02
CA SER A 6 5.11 -37.83 10.91
C SER A 6 5.69 -36.78 9.94
N SER A 7 5.13 -36.71 8.74
CA SER A 7 5.40 -35.64 7.80
C SER A 7 4.81 -34.34 8.35
N TYR A 8 5.55 -33.63 9.19
CA TYR A 8 5.24 -32.25 9.48
C TYR A 8 5.42 -31.48 8.16
N ARG A 9 4.32 -31.25 7.44
CA ARG A 9 4.27 -30.19 6.44
C ARG A 9 4.56 -28.90 7.20
N THR A 10 5.83 -28.46 7.23
CA THR A 10 6.11 -27.03 7.36
C THR A 10 5.40 -26.40 6.18
N SER A 11 4.28 -25.72 6.44
CA SER A 11 3.69 -24.77 5.53
C SER A 11 4.77 -23.75 5.21
N ASN A 12 5.52 -24.02 4.14
CA ASN A 12 6.43 -23.08 3.50
C ASN A 12 5.57 -21.92 3.03
N GLY A 13 5.24 -21.02 3.96
CA GLY A 13 4.71 -19.71 3.64
C GLY A 13 5.84 -18.94 2.99
N GLY A 14 6.12 -19.23 1.72
CA GLY A 14 7.07 -18.50 0.91
C GLY A 14 6.70 -17.02 0.88
N ASP A 15 7.69 -16.17 0.64
CA ASP A 15 7.45 -14.75 0.49
C ASP A 15 6.55 -14.51 -0.72
N LYS A 16 5.46 -13.76 -0.52
CA LYS A 16 4.49 -13.43 -1.59
C LYS A 16 5.11 -12.55 -2.66
N PHE A 17 6.12 -11.76 -2.29
CA PHE A 17 6.83 -10.85 -3.17
C PHE A 17 8.33 -11.11 -3.17
N SER A 18 8.96 -10.94 -4.33
CA SER A 18 10.40 -11.10 -4.52
C SER A 18 11.12 -9.76 -4.47
N VAL A 19 12.38 -9.77 -4.02
CA VAL A 19 13.25 -8.58 -4.09
C VAL A 19 13.40 -8.16 -5.55
N GLY A 20 13.33 -6.85 -5.81
CA GLY A 20 13.31 -6.27 -7.16
C GLY A 20 11.95 -6.27 -7.85
N GLN A 21 10.95 -7.00 -7.34
CA GLN A 21 9.61 -7.04 -7.94
C GLN A 21 8.93 -5.67 -7.87
N ILE A 22 8.25 -5.31 -8.96
CA ILE A 22 7.38 -4.13 -9.02
C ILE A 22 5.99 -4.50 -8.50
N VAL A 23 5.51 -3.69 -7.56
CA VAL A 23 4.24 -3.87 -6.86
C VAL A 23 3.48 -2.54 -6.77
N TRP A 24 2.20 -2.60 -6.47
CA TRP A 24 1.43 -1.46 -5.98
C TRP A 24 1.46 -1.44 -4.46
N CYS A 25 1.76 -0.28 -3.89
CA CYS A 25 1.76 -0.05 -2.45
C CYS A 25 0.71 1.00 -2.08
N LEU A 26 -0.19 0.64 -1.17
CA LEU A 26 -1.18 1.56 -0.60
C LEU A 26 -0.51 2.50 0.41
N TRP A 27 -0.59 3.81 0.21
CA TRP A 27 -0.11 4.83 1.14
C TRP A 27 -1.09 6.01 1.16
N MET A 28 -1.56 6.39 2.36
CA MET A 28 -2.54 7.46 2.56
C MET A 28 -3.77 7.36 1.63
N GLY A 29 -4.33 6.15 1.52
CA GLY A 29 -5.50 5.86 0.69
C GLY A 29 -5.22 5.72 -0.81
N ARG A 30 -4.01 6.03 -1.28
CA ARG A 30 -3.64 5.98 -2.70
C ARG A 30 -2.63 4.88 -2.98
N TYR A 31 -2.78 4.20 -4.12
CA TYR A 31 -1.80 3.22 -4.57
C TYR A 31 -0.70 3.87 -5.43
N TYR A 32 0.55 3.57 -5.09
CA TYR A 32 1.75 4.01 -5.79
C TYR A 32 2.53 2.80 -6.31
N LYS A 33 3.21 2.93 -7.45
CA LYS A 33 4.15 1.90 -7.88
C LYS A 33 5.37 1.92 -6.97
N ALA A 34 5.78 0.75 -6.51
CA ALA A 34 6.95 0.58 -5.68
C ALA A 34 7.76 -0.66 -6.11
N ARG A 35 9.04 -0.68 -5.75
CA ARG A 35 9.94 -1.82 -5.93
C ARG A 35 10.26 -2.41 -4.56
N ILE A 36 10.19 -3.73 -4.42
CA ILE A 36 10.64 -4.41 -3.21
C ILE A 36 12.17 -4.30 -3.13
N LEU A 37 12.69 -3.70 -2.06
CA LEU A 37 14.13 -3.60 -1.80
C LEU A 37 14.64 -4.77 -0.97
N GLN A 38 13.90 -5.12 0.08
CA GLN A 38 14.30 -6.16 1.02
C GLN A 38 13.07 -6.79 1.65
N LYS A 39 13.15 -8.09 1.93
CA LYS A 39 12.17 -8.82 2.75
C LYS A 39 12.50 -8.53 4.20
N VAL A 40 11.62 -7.84 4.93
CA VAL A 40 11.85 -7.54 6.35
C VAL A 40 11.19 -8.61 7.20
N VAL A 41 11.98 -9.06 8.16
CA VAL A 41 11.76 -10.14 9.11
C VAL A 41 10.46 -9.97 9.89
N ARG A 42 9.84 -11.11 10.22
CA ARG A 42 8.58 -11.22 10.96
C ARG A 42 8.65 -10.40 12.25
N TYR A 43 7.72 -9.46 12.42
CA TYR A 43 7.45 -8.86 13.72
C TYR A 43 6.79 -9.91 14.65
N PRO A 44 6.81 -9.73 15.98
CA PRO A 44 6.27 -10.68 16.96
C PRO A 44 4.81 -11.14 16.68
N ASN A 45 4.06 -10.35 15.90
CA ASN A 45 2.67 -10.65 15.53
C ASN A 45 2.52 -11.46 14.23
N PHE A 46 3.58 -12.12 13.75
CA PHE A 46 3.61 -12.88 12.48
C PHE A 46 3.30 -12.06 11.21
N GLN A 47 3.19 -10.74 11.32
CA GLN A 47 3.01 -9.85 10.18
C GLN A 47 4.32 -9.74 9.38
N ARG A 48 4.18 -9.88 8.06
CA ARG A 48 5.29 -9.77 7.11
C ARG A 48 5.40 -8.34 6.63
N TYR A 49 6.62 -7.81 6.67
CA TYR A 49 6.92 -6.47 6.20
C TYR A 49 7.92 -6.55 5.04
N TYR A 50 7.79 -5.63 4.10
CA TYR A 50 8.71 -5.48 2.99
C TYR A 50 9.23 -4.04 3.00
N MET A 51 10.54 -3.87 2.82
CA MET A 51 11.09 -2.56 2.53
C MET A 51 10.80 -2.25 1.08
N VAL A 52 10.16 -1.11 0.81
CA VAL A 52 9.79 -0.71 -0.55
C VAL A 52 10.37 0.65 -0.90
N HIS A 53 10.78 0.79 -2.15
CA HIS A 53 11.12 2.05 -2.78
C HIS A 53 9.97 2.52 -3.66
N TYR A 54 9.45 3.72 -3.41
CA TYR A 54 8.41 4.30 -4.24
C TYR A 54 9.00 4.86 -5.54
N ILE A 55 8.56 4.34 -6.68
CA ILE A 55 9.10 4.75 -7.99
C ILE A 55 8.77 6.23 -8.22
N LYS A 56 9.77 7.02 -8.63
CA LYS A 56 9.75 8.49 -8.80
C LYS A 56 9.91 9.32 -7.52
N PHE A 57 10.09 8.70 -6.36
CA PHE A 57 10.36 9.40 -5.10
C PHE A 57 11.82 9.22 -4.70
N SER A 58 12.35 10.12 -3.87
CA SER A 58 13.70 9.99 -3.32
C SER A 58 13.78 8.83 -2.33
N ARG A 59 14.99 8.30 -2.11
CA ARG A 59 15.26 7.20 -1.16
C ARG A 59 14.84 7.51 0.27
N SER A 60 14.75 8.79 0.64
CA SER A 60 14.23 9.22 1.95
C SER A 60 12.77 8.81 2.20
N TRP A 61 12.03 8.45 1.15
CA TRP A 61 10.66 7.93 1.23
C TRP A 61 10.59 6.41 1.31
N ASP A 62 11.72 5.70 1.24
CA ASP A 62 11.76 4.25 1.37
C ASP A 62 11.22 3.86 2.74
N SER A 63 10.32 2.88 2.78
CA SER A 63 9.57 2.54 4.00
C SER A 63 9.33 1.05 4.12
N GLY A 64 9.35 0.56 5.35
CA GLY A 64 8.83 -0.75 5.70
C GLY A 64 7.30 -0.73 5.66
N VAL A 65 6.69 -1.62 4.88
CA VAL A 65 5.23 -1.72 4.73
C VAL A 65 4.75 -3.14 4.92
N ALA A 66 3.60 -3.30 5.56
CA ALA A 66 2.97 -4.60 5.74
C ALA A 66 2.56 -5.23 4.40
N GLU A 67 2.63 -6.56 4.31
CA GLU A 67 2.23 -7.33 3.11
C GLU A 67 0.80 -7.01 2.65
N SER A 68 -0.10 -6.71 3.59
CA SER A 68 -1.50 -6.37 3.32
C SER A 68 -1.68 -5.08 2.51
N ARG A 69 -0.68 -4.19 2.51
CA ARG A 69 -0.69 -2.93 1.73
C ARG A 69 -0.13 -3.11 0.32
N LEU A 70 0.31 -4.31 -0.04
CA LEU A 70 0.97 -4.60 -1.30
C LEU A 70 0.08 -5.44 -2.21
N LEU A 71 0.04 -5.06 -3.48
CA LEU A 71 -0.60 -5.82 -4.55
C LEU A 71 0.40 -6.07 -5.67
N SER A 72 0.37 -7.27 -6.25
CA SER A 72 1.14 -7.58 -7.46
C SER A 72 0.62 -6.76 -8.64
N CYS A 73 1.49 -6.39 -9.59
CA CYS A 73 1.10 -5.65 -10.79
C CYS A 73 0.48 -6.54 -11.89
N THR A 74 -0.50 -7.38 -11.53
CA THR A 74 -1.28 -8.18 -12.49
C THR A 74 -2.26 -7.29 -13.26
N LYS A 75 -2.80 -7.78 -14.38
CA LYS A 75 -3.77 -7.04 -15.21
C LYS A 75 -5.03 -6.66 -14.41
N GLU A 76 -5.50 -7.55 -13.56
CA GLU A 76 -6.67 -7.38 -12.70
C GLU A 76 -6.41 -6.30 -11.64
N ASN A 77 -5.28 -6.40 -10.93
CA ASN A 77 -4.90 -5.43 -9.91
C ASN A 77 -4.66 -4.05 -10.51
N ASN A 78 -4.05 -3.97 -11.70
CA ASN A 78 -3.83 -2.70 -12.41
C ASN A 78 -5.16 -1.98 -12.67
N LYS A 79 -6.19 -2.69 -13.15
CA LYS A 79 -7.53 -2.11 -13.37
C LYS A 79 -8.17 -1.65 -12.05
N SER A 80 -8.10 -2.48 -11.01
CA SER A 80 -8.65 -2.17 -9.69
C SER A 80 -7.99 -0.91 -9.09
N VAL A 81 -6.65 -0.86 -9.10
CA VAL A 81 -5.86 0.27 -8.61
C VAL A 81 -6.17 1.56 -9.37
N GLN A 82 -6.27 1.50 -10.70
CA GLN A 82 -6.64 2.67 -11.51
C GLN A 82 -8.01 3.21 -11.10
N LYS A 83 -9.01 2.33 -10.93
CA LYS A 83 -10.34 2.71 -10.49
C LYS A 83 -10.33 3.32 -9.08
N SER A 84 -9.64 2.70 -8.12
CA SER A 84 -9.51 3.21 -6.75
C SER A 84 -8.82 4.56 -6.70
N ASN A 85 -7.71 4.74 -7.41
CA ASN A 85 -6.99 6.01 -7.46
C ASN A 85 -7.82 7.12 -8.13
N LEU A 86 -8.59 6.80 -9.19
CA LEU A 86 -9.49 7.74 -9.83
C LEU A 86 -10.62 8.17 -8.89
N LYS A 87 -11.24 7.21 -8.19
CA LYS A 87 -12.29 7.49 -7.19
C LYS A 87 -11.76 8.42 -6.10
N LEU A 88 -10.60 8.11 -5.52
CA LEU A 88 -9.98 8.95 -4.50
C LEU A 88 -9.68 10.37 -5.03
N TRP A 89 -9.25 10.50 -6.29
CA TRP A 89 -9.03 11.81 -6.89
C TRP A 89 -10.32 12.63 -6.97
N HIS A 90 -11.45 12.02 -7.37
CA HIS A 90 -12.75 12.68 -7.36
C HIS A 90 -13.17 13.09 -5.94
N GLU A 91 -13.03 12.22 -4.95
CA GLU A 91 -13.35 12.54 -3.56
C GLU A 91 -12.52 13.72 -3.01
N ILE A 92 -11.22 13.74 -3.30
CA ILE A 92 -10.34 14.85 -2.93
C ILE A 92 -10.74 16.14 -3.65
N LYS A 93 -11.13 16.06 -4.93
CA LYS A 93 -11.54 17.20 -5.73
C LYS A 93 -12.82 17.83 -5.17
N GLU A 94 -13.85 17.02 -4.90
CA GLU A 94 -15.11 17.50 -4.33
C GLU A 94 -14.91 18.08 -2.93
N ARG A 95 -14.09 17.43 -2.08
CA ARG A 95 -13.76 17.96 -0.75
C ARG A 95 -13.12 19.34 -0.82
N ARG A 96 -12.14 19.52 -1.72
CA ARG A 96 -11.48 20.83 -1.91
C ARG A 96 -12.45 21.91 -2.39
N LYS A 97 -13.42 21.55 -3.24
CA LYS A 97 -14.47 22.48 -3.67
C LYS A 97 -15.32 22.93 -2.48
N MET A 98 -15.82 21.98 -1.69
CA MET A 98 -16.62 22.28 -0.49
C MET A 98 -15.85 23.09 0.56
N GLU A 99 -14.57 22.77 0.79
CA GLU A 99 -13.71 23.51 1.72
C GLU A 99 -13.50 24.95 1.27
N LYS A 100 -13.33 25.18 -0.04
CA LYS A 100 -13.22 26.52 -0.61
C LYS A 100 -14.51 27.33 -0.42
N GLU A 101 -15.67 26.75 -0.76
CA GLU A 101 -16.97 27.40 -0.58
C GLU A 101 -17.24 27.72 0.91
N LYS A 102 -16.90 26.80 1.82
CA LYS A 102 -17.00 27.03 3.26
C LYS A 102 -16.09 28.17 3.72
N LEU A 103 -14.87 28.23 3.22
CA LEU A 103 -13.93 29.31 3.56
C LEU A 103 -14.43 30.67 3.06
N GLU A 104 -14.95 30.75 1.83
CA GLU A 104 -15.54 31.97 1.27
C GLU A 104 -16.74 32.47 2.09
N LEU A 105 -17.62 31.57 2.51
CA LEU A 105 -18.73 31.89 3.42
C LEU A 105 -18.24 32.37 4.79
N THR A 106 -17.23 31.71 5.36
CA THR A 106 -16.66 32.07 6.68
C THR A 106 -16.02 33.45 6.64
N VAL A 107 -15.27 33.77 5.58
CA VAL A 107 -14.67 35.10 5.38
C VAL A 107 -15.75 36.16 5.22
N SER A 108 -16.82 35.86 4.47
CA SER A 108 -17.94 36.80 4.27
C SER A 108 -18.67 37.14 5.57
N LEU A 109 -18.83 36.18 6.47
CA LEU A 109 -19.45 36.37 7.79
C LEU A 109 -18.59 37.13 8.80
N LEU A 110 -17.26 37.17 8.62
CA LEU A 110 -16.34 37.87 9.52
C LEU A 110 -16.10 39.35 9.14
N ILE A 111 -16.56 39.77 7.96
CA ILE A 111 -16.39 41.15 7.44
C ILE A 111 -17.64 42.02 7.74
N VAL A 112 -18.71 41.43 8.30
CA VAL A 112 -19.93 42.11 8.77
C VAL A 112 -19.85 42.30 10.28
#